data_AF-W0FX48-F1
#
_entry.id   AF-W0FX48-F1
#
_cell.length_a   1.000
_cell.length_b   1.000
_cell.length_c   1.000
_cell.angle_alpha   90.00
_cell.angle_beta   90.00
_cell.angle_gamma   90.00
#
_symmetry.space_group_name_H-M   'P 1'
#
loop_
_entity.id
_entity.type
_entity.pdbx_description
1 polymer ?
#
loop_
_entity_poly.entity_id
_entity_poly.type
_entity_poly.pdbx_seq_one_letter_code
_entity_poly.pdbx_strand_id
1 'polypeptide(L)'
;MGRRQCRRPTLPMERSAMPRVTRQHTVAHHLVQGGLIDLKLTEAAQKKDQPGLYRADGFSVRSYRAPDGTLLTVAGAYGPDWVMTRAEIRHRLQQPYIRYTVTDDAPGIADHEQLVRWATAEELRARRREAAARQAPVLALIRHQEREQDAADAGQSALF
;
A
#
# COMPACT_ATOMS: atom_id res chain seq x y z
N MET A 1 -25.32 3.84 67.61
CA MET A 1 -24.15 3.54 66.75
C MET A 1 -24.67 2.92 65.45
N GLY A 2 -24.16 3.34 64.28
CA GLY A 2 -24.52 2.73 62.99
C GLY A 2 -24.43 3.70 61.82
N ARG A 3 -23.22 4.12 61.44
CA ARG A 3 -22.99 4.96 60.25
C ARG A 3 -23.16 4.12 58.98
N ARG A 4 -24.18 4.43 58.17
CA ARG A 4 -24.34 3.86 56.81
C ARG A 4 -23.29 4.47 55.90
N GLN A 5 -22.36 3.65 55.40
CA GLN A 5 -21.38 4.05 54.40
C GLN A 5 -22.04 4.13 53.02
N CYS A 6 -22.09 5.32 52.45
CA CYS A 6 -22.42 5.54 51.05
C CYS A 6 -21.32 4.95 50.17
N ARG A 7 -21.59 3.84 49.48
CA ARG A 7 -20.71 3.34 48.41
C ARG A 7 -20.93 4.19 47.16
N ARG A 8 -19.92 4.97 46.76
CA ARG A 8 -19.89 5.66 45.46
C ARG A 8 -19.89 4.61 44.33
N PRO A 9 -20.65 4.80 43.25
CA PRO A 9 -20.50 3.97 42.06
C PRO A 9 -19.21 4.36 41.33
N THR A 10 -18.30 3.40 41.19
CA THR A 10 -17.12 3.52 40.33
C THR A 10 -17.60 3.49 38.88
N LEU A 11 -17.58 4.65 38.20
CA LEU A 11 -17.78 4.68 36.75
C LEU A 11 -16.64 3.88 36.10
N PRO A 12 -16.93 2.97 35.15
CA PRO A 12 -15.87 2.35 34.38
C PRO A 12 -15.17 3.46 33.59
N MET A 13 -13.86 3.63 33.81
CA MET A 13 -13.01 4.35 32.87
C MET A 13 -13.14 3.64 31.52
N GLU A 14 -13.96 4.21 30.62
CA GLU A 14 -13.83 3.96 29.19
C GLU A 14 -12.38 4.26 28.84
N ARG A 15 -11.59 3.20 28.70
CA ARG A 15 -10.33 3.28 27.99
C ARG A 15 -10.72 3.73 26.59
N SER A 16 -10.52 5.02 26.29
CA SER A 16 -10.43 5.50 24.91
C SER A 16 -9.45 4.58 24.19
N ALA A 17 -9.98 3.59 23.50
CA ALA A 17 -9.20 2.72 22.66
C ALA A 17 -8.69 3.63 21.56
N MET A 18 -7.38 3.93 21.56
CA MET A 18 -6.78 4.57 20.40
C MET A 18 -7.23 3.77 19.18
N PRO A 19 -7.84 4.43 18.16
CA PRO A 19 -8.33 3.73 16.99
C PRO A 19 -7.17 2.94 16.40
N ARG A 20 -7.23 1.61 16.50
CA ARG A 20 -6.18 0.75 15.95
C ARG A 20 -6.15 1.04 14.46
N VAL A 21 -5.00 1.50 13.99
CA VAL A 21 -4.80 1.76 12.57
C VAL A 21 -5.13 0.49 11.81
N THR A 22 -6.22 0.53 11.05
CA THR A 22 -6.67 -0.63 10.31
C THR A 22 -5.78 -0.81 9.08
N ARG A 23 -5.70 -2.04 8.59
CA ARG A 23 -4.98 -2.33 7.35
C ARG A 23 -5.48 -1.48 6.16
N GLN A 24 -6.77 -1.22 6.10
CA GLN A 24 -7.35 -0.30 5.12
C GLN A 24 -6.71 1.09 5.20
N HIS A 25 -6.53 1.62 6.41
CA HIS A 25 -5.89 2.92 6.61
C HIS A 25 -4.43 2.92 6.18
N THR A 26 -3.66 1.88 6.52
CA THR A 26 -2.25 1.79 6.10
C THR A 26 -2.11 1.66 4.58
N VAL A 27 -2.98 0.88 3.92
CA VAL A 27 -3.00 0.77 2.45
C VAL A 27 -3.35 2.11 1.81
N ALA A 28 -4.42 2.76 2.27
CA ALA A 28 -4.84 4.06 1.74
C ALA A 28 -3.73 5.11 1.89
N HIS A 29 -3.09 5.17 3.07
CA HIS A 29 -1.97 6.07 3.30
C HIS A 29 -0.80 5.84 2.33
N HIS A 30 -0.42 4.59 2.06
CA HIS A 30 0.64 4.29 1.08
C HIS A 30 0.27 4.74 -0.34
N LEU A 31 -0.98 4.57 -0.75
CA LEU A 31 -1.45 5.01 -2.06
C LEU A 31 -1.44 6.54 -2.18
N VAL A 32 -1.94 7.24 -1.15
CA VAL A 32 -1.90 8.72 -1.08
C VAL A 32 -0.47 9.25 -1.08
N GLN A 33 0.46 8.63 -0.34
CA GLN A 33 1.87 9.02 -0.37
C GLN A 33 2.51 8.82 -1.75
N GLY A 34 1.97 7.91 -2.57
CA GLY A 34 2.34 7.78 -3.97
C GLY A 34 1.76 8.90 -4.86
N GLY A 35 0.83 9.70 -4.38
CA GLY A 35 0.13 10.72 -5.17
C GLY A 35 -1.16 10.24 -5.82
N LEU A 36 -1.69 9.07 -5.44
CA LEU A 36 -3.05 8.67 -5.84
C LEU A 36 -4.10 9.41 -4.99
N ILE A 37 -5.25 9.71 -5.59
CA ILE A 37 -6.34 10.43 -4.93
C ILE A 37 -7.27 9.43 -4.25
N ASP A 38 -7.41 9.53 -2.92
CA ASP A 38 -8.44 8.80 -2.17
C ASP A 38 -9.78 9.53 -2.33
N LEU A 39 -10.74 8.87 -3.00
CA LEU A 39 -12.09 9.38 -3.21
C LEU A 39 -12.96 9.26 -1.96
N LYS A 40 -12.51 8.55 -0.91
CA LYS A 40 -13.20 8.36 0.36
C LYS A 40 -14.63 7.85 0.20
N LEU A 41 -14.84 6.97 -0.78
CA LEU A 41 -16.14 6.39 -1.08
C LEU A 41 -16.64 5.55 0.10
N THR A 42 -17.94 5.66 0.39
CA THR A 42 -18.59 4.81 1.38
C THR A 42 -18.57 3.36 0.92
N GLU A 43 -18.62 2.39 1.85
CA GLU A 43 -18.64 0.97 1.48
C GLU A 43 -19.84 0.63 0.58
N ALA A 44 -20.98 1.30 0.77
CA ALA A 44 -22.17 1.13 -0.06
C ALA A 44 -21.93 1.61 -1.51
N ALA A 45 -21.27 2.76 -1.68
CA ALA A 45 -20.88 3.28 -2.98
C ALA A 45 -19.89 2.33 -3.66
N GLN A 46 -18.87 1.87 -2.95
CA GLN A 46 -17.87 0.94 -3.48
C GLN A 46 -18.46 -0.38 -3.99
N LYS A 47 -19.57 -0.86 -3.39
CA LYS A 47 -20.23 -2.11 -3.81
C LYS A 47 -21.19 -1.94 -4.98
N LYS A 48 -21.82 -0.78 -5.10
CA LYS A 48 -22.96 -0.56 -6.00
C LYS A 48 -22.57 0.21 -7.26
N ASP A 49 -21.62 1.12 -7.13
CA ASP A 49 -21.34 2.09 -8.18
C ASP A 49 -20.40 1.50 -9.23
N GLN A 50 -20.62 1.89 -10.48
CA GLN A 50 -19.69 1.59 -11.55
C GLN A 50 -18.47 2.51 -11.48
N PRO A 51 -17.27 2.03 -11.83
CA PRO A 51 -16.04 2.81 -11.71
C PRO A 51 -16.08 4.10 -12.53
N GLY A 52 -16.72 4.11 -13.71
CA GLY A 52 -16.80 5.28 -14.59
C GLY A 52 -17.80 6.37 -14.16
N LEU A 53 -18.52 6.22 -13.04
CA LEU A 53 -19.46 7.24 -12.55
C LEU A 53 -18.76 8.47 -11.96
N TYR A 54 -17.48 8.33 -11.61
CA TYR A 54 -16.72 9.35 -10.92
C TYR A 54 -15.98 10.25 -11.91
N ARG A 55 -16.02 11.57 -11.67
CA ARG A 55 -15.42 12.57 -12.58
C ARG A 55 -13.89 12.57 -12.54
N ALA A 56 -13.32 12.21 -11.40
CA ALA A 56 -11.88 12.20 -11.18
C ALA A 56 -11.39 10.76 -11.00
N ASP A 57 -10.21 10.48 -11.54
CA ASP A 57 -9.51 9.23 -11.29
C ASP A 57 -9.04 9.17 -9.84
N GLY A 58 -9.21 8.01 -9.24
CA GLY A 58 -8.85 7.81 -7.86
C GLY A 58 -9.20 6.42 -7.36
N PHE A 59 -8.98 6.23 -6.07
CA PHE A 59 -9.19 4.94 -5.45
C PHE A 59 -10.06 5.06 -4.21
N SER A 60 -10.57 3.92 -3.77
CA SER A 60 -11.05 3.77 -2.40
C SER A 60 -10.70 2.39 -1.87
N VAL A 61 -10.46 2.30 -0.57
CA VAL A 61 -10.11 1.04 0.08
C VAL A 61 -11.23 0.67 1.03
N ARG A 62 -11.63 -0.60 1.02
CA ARG A 62 -12.56 -1.19 1.99
C ARG A 62 -11.97 -2.45 2.59
N SER A 63 -12.43 -2.80 3.78
CA SER A 63 -12.22 -4.14 4.34
C SER A 63 -13.55 -4.81 4.59
N TYR A 64 -13.64 -6.10 4.29
CA TYR A 64 -14.82 -6.91 4.57
C TYR A 64 -14.41 -8.27 5.14
N ARG A 65 -15.33 -8.92 5.85
CA ARG A 65 -15.13 -10.29 6.32
C ARG A 65 -15.66 -11.27 5.27
N ALA A 66 -14.81 -12.18 4.83
CA ALA A 66 -15.21 -13.31 4.01
C ALA A 66 -16.05 -14.31 4.85
N PRO A 67 -16.79 -15.23 4.20
CA PRO A 67 -17.66 -16.20 4.90
C PRO A 67 -16.93 -17.08 5.92
N ASP A 68 -15.63 -17.30 5.74
CA ASP A 68 -14.74 -18.04 6.65
C ASP A 68 -14.29 -17.22 7.87
N GLY A 69 -14.72 -15.94 7.97
CA GLY A 69 -14.35 -15.01 9.03
C GLY A 69 -13.07 -14.22 8.77
N THR A 70 -12.35 -14.50 7.67
CA THR A 70 -11.11 -13.82 7.30
C THR A 70 -11.38 -12.36 6.94
N LEU A 71 -10.62 -11.43 7.52
CA LEU A 71 -10.69 -10.01 7.16
C LEU A 71 -9.86 -9.75 5.90
N LEU A 72 -10.54 -9.43 4.80
CA LEU A 72 -9.94 -9.08 3.52
C LEU A 72 -9.95 -7.57 3.32
N THR A 73 -8.95 -7.04 2.62
CA THR A 73 -8.84 -5.62 2.28
C THR A 73 -8.74 -5.51 0.77
N VAL A 74 -9.58 -4.67 0.18
CA VAL A 74 -9.69 -4.46 -1.26
C VAL A 74 -9.46 -2.99 -1.58
N ALA A 75 -8.69 -2.73 -2.64
CA ALA A 75 -8.53 -1.42 -3.23
C ALA A 75 -9.29 -1.39 -4.57
N GLY A 76 -10.27 -0.50 -4.68
CA GLY A 76 -11.03 -0.24 -5.91
C GLY A 76 -10.49 0.99 -6.62
N ALA A 77 -10.37 0.90 -7.94
CA ALA A 77 -10.07 2.01 -8.84
C ALA A 77 -11.35 2.58 -9.44
N TYR A 78 -11.44 3.90 -9.53
CA TYR A 78 -12.60 4.64 -9.98
C TYR A 78 -12.16 5.81 -10.87
N GLY A 79 -13.09 6.32 -11.66
CA GLY A 79 -12.84 7.39 -12.63
C GLY A 79 -12.93 6.91 -14.08
N PRO A 80 -12.79 7.85 -15.04
CA PRO A 80 -12.78 7.53 -16.47
C PRO A 80 -11.65 6.59 -16.88
N ASP A 81 -10.47 6.69 -16.24
CA ASP A 81 -9.30 5.85 -16.50
C ASP A 81 -8.97 4.94 -15.30
N TRP A 82 -10.00 4.28 -14.79
CA TRP A 82 -9.87 3.35 -13.68
C TRP A 82 -8.92 2.19 -13.98
N VAL A 83 -8.71 1.84 -15.26
CA VAL A 83 -7.76 0.79 -15.67
C VAL A 83 -6.32 1.23 -15.39
N MET A 84 -5.95 2.45 -15.76
CA MET A 84 -4.63 3.01 -15.39
C MET A 84 -4.51 3.16 -13.88
N THR A 85 -5.53 3.69 -13.21
CA THR A 85 -5.52 3.82 -11.75
C THR A 85 -5.31 2.47 -11.06
N ARG A 86 -5.94 1.39 -11.55
CA ARG A 86 -5.75 0.03 -11.05
C ARG A 86 -4.32 -0.48 -11.27
N ALA A 87 -3.73 -0.19 -12.44
CA ALA A 87 -2.33 -0.53 -12.72
C ALA A 87 -1.38 0.22 -11.77
N GLU A 88 -1.64 1.50 -11.49
CA GLU A 88 -0.87 2.30 -10.55
C GLU A 88 -0.98 1.78 -9.11
N ILE A 89 -2.19 1.47 -8.63
CA ILE A 89 -2.41 0.86 -7.31
C ILE A 89 -1.51 -0.38 -7.16
N ARG A 90 -1.57 -1.30 -8.13
CA ARG A 90 -0.73 -2.50 -8.15
C ARG A 90 0.75 -2.15 -8.15
N HIS A 91 1.18 -1.28 -9.05
CA HIS A 91 2.59 -0.90 -9.18
C HIS A 91 3.15 -0.32 -7.88
N ARG A 92 2.38 0.51 -7.16
CA ARG A 92 2.80 1.16 -5.93
C ARG A 92 2.83 0.20 -4.74
N LEU A 93 1.80 -0.64 -4.61
CA LEU A 93 1.73 -1.61 -3.51
C LEU A 93 2.70 -2.78 -3.67
N GLN A 94 3.15 -3.06 -4.89
CA GLN A 94 4.11 -4.14 -5.18
C GLN A 94 5.57 -3.66 -5.31
N GLN A 95 5.89 -2.43 -4.91
CA GLN A 95 7.27 -1.96 -4.84
C GLN A 95 8.13 -2.87 -3.93
N PRO A 96 9.45 -3.01 -4.16
CA PRO A 96 10.29 -4.04 -3.52
C PRO A 96 10.34 -4.00 -1.98
N TYR A 97 10.03 -2.85 -1.39
CA TYR A 97 10.09 -2.63 0.07
C TYR A 97 8.70 -2.53 0.71
N ILE A 98 7.64 -2.49 -0.10
CA ILE A 98 6.27 -2.43 0.39
C ILE A 98 5.79 -3.84 0.72
N ARG A 99 5.23 -3.99 1.91
CA ARG A 99 4.88 -5.28 2.51
C ARG A 99 3.54 -5.86 2.00
N TYR A 100 3.01 -5.36 0.90
CA TYR A 100 1.72 -5.80 0.37
C TYR A 100 1.86 -6.57 -0.93
N THR A 101 0.97 -7.51 -1.16
CA THR A 101 0.78 -8.21 -2.43
C THR A 101 -0.62 -7.92 -2.91
N VAL A 102 -0.74 -7.68 -4.22
CA VAL A 102 -2.01 -7.40 -4.88
C VAL A 102 -2.35 -8.59 -5.78
N THR A 103 -3.58 -9.07 -5.70
CA THR A 103 -4.12 -10.15 -6.54
C THR A 103 -5.45 -9.73 -7.13
N ASP A 104 -5.69 -10.12 -8.37
CA ASP A 104 -6.97 -9.92 -9.08
C ASP A 104 -7.91 -11.12 -8.93
N ASP A 105 -7.45 -12.18 -8.27
CA ASP A 105 -8.20 -13.42 -8.09
C ASP A 105 -8.63 -13.51 -6.63
N ALA A 106 -9.87 -13.11 -6.37
CA ALA A 106 -10.57 -13.38 -5.11
C ALA A 106 -12.10 -13.43 -5.35
N PRO A 107 -12.83 -14.33 -4.69
CA PRO A 107 -14.28 -14.38 -4.81
C PRO A 107 -14.92 -13.06 -4.38
N GLY A 108 -15.83 -12.52 -5.18
CA GLY A 108 -16.64 -11.35 -4.82
C GLY A 108 -15.91 -10.00 -4.91
N ILE A 109 -14.83 -9.90 -5.69
CA ILE A 109 -14.24 -8.62 -6.10
C ILE A 109 -14.66 -8.29 -7.53
N ALA A 110 -14.92 -7.01 -7.79
CA ALA A 110 -15.25 -6.53 -9.13
C ALA A 110 -13.99 -6.30 -9.99
N ASP A 111 -14.14 -6.13 -11.31
CA ASP A 111 -13.01 -5.97 -12.23
C ASP A 111 -12.12 -4.75 -11.94
N HIS A 112 -12.70 -3.71 -11.36
CA HIS A 112 -12.02 -2.49 -10.94
C HIS A 112 -11.40 -2.59 -9.55
N GLU A 113 -11.62 -3.71 -8.86
CA GLU A 113 -11.12 -3.99 -7.53
C GLU A 113 -9.93 -4.93 -7.56
N GLN A 114 -9.08 -4.83 -6.53
CA GLN A 114 -7.97 -5.75 -6.32
C GLN A 114 -7.84 -6.10 -4.84
N LEU A 115 -7.63 -7.38 -4.55
CA LEU A 115 -7.39 -7.84 -3.19
C LEU A 115 -5.95 -7.49 -2.78
N VAL A 116 -5.83 -6.84 -1.62
CA VAL A 116 -4.55 -6.46 -1.00
C VAL A 116 -4.31 -7.37 0.20
N ARG A 117 -3.29 -8.21 0.12
CA ARG A 117 -2.83 -9.08 1.22
C ARG A 117 -1.40 -8.78 1.66
N TRP A 118 -1.00 -9.29 2.83
CA TRP A 118 0.39 -9.13 3.26
C TRP A 118 1.26 -9.99 2.36
N ALA A 119 2.41 -9.44 1.98
CA ALA A 119 3.40 -10.17 1.21
C ALA A 119 4.11 -11.19 2.11
N THR A 120 4.39 -12.37 1.57
CA THR A 120 5.25 -13.34 2.26
C THR A 120 6.71 -12.87 2.21
N ALA A 121 7.55 -13.40 3.10
CA ALA A 121 8.98 -13.09 3.06
C ALA A 121 9.63 -13.51 1.72
N GLU A 122 9.16 -14.60 1.13
CA GLU A 122 9.62 -15.09 -0.17
C GLU A 122 9.23 -14.14 -1.30
N GLU A 123 7.98 -13.65 -1.33
CA GLU A 123 7.52 -12.66 -2.31
C GLU A 123 8.35 -11.38 -2.25
N LEU A 124 8.64 -10.89 -1.03
CA LEU A 124 9.48 -9.71 -0.85
C LEU A 124 10.93 -9.95 -1.33
N ARG A 125 11.50 -11.12 -1.05
CA ARG A 125 12.83 -11.50 -1.55
C ARG A 125 12.84 -11.60 -3.08
N ALA A 126 11.82 -12.21 -3.69
CA ALA A 126 11.68 -12.31 -5.13
C ALA A 126 11.66 -10.93 -5.80
N ARG A 127 10.82 -10.00 -5.30
CA ARG A 127 10.75 -8.63 -5.83
C ARG A 127 12.05 -7.87 -5.72
N ARG A 128 12.78 -8.01 -4.60
CA ARG A 128 14.10 -7.38 -4.43
C ARG A 128 15.12 -7.92 -5.44
N ARG A 129 15.11 -9.25 -5.67
CA ARG A 129 15.97 -9.87 -6.69
C ARG A 129 15.63 -9.36 -8.09
N GLU A 130 14.35 -9.29 -8.45
CA GLU A 130 13.90 -8.75 -9.73
C GLU A 130 14.27 -7.27 -9.90
N ALA A 131 14.10 -6.45 -8.87
CA ALA A 131 14.49 -5.05 -8.90
C ALA A 131 16.00 -4.87 -9.05
N ALA A 132 16.80 -5.65 -8.31
CA ALA A 132 18.25 -5.63 -8.43
C ALA A 132 18.71 -6.10 -9.81
N ALA A 133 18.08 -7.14 -10.38
CA ALA A 133 18.38 -7.62 -11.72
C ALA A 133 18.11 -6.55 -12.80
N ARG A 134 17.02 -5.78 -12.67
CA ARG A 134 16.73 -4.64 -13.57
C ARG A 134 17.76 -3.52 -13.46
N GLN A 135 18.31 -3.28 -12.27
CA GLN A 135 19.27 -2.20 -12.02
C GLN A 135 20.72 -2.60 -12.32
N ALA A 136 21.05 -3.89 -12.33
CA ALA A 136 22.41 -4.40 -12.48
C ALA A 136 23.15 -3.87 -13.72
N PRO A 137 22.53 -3.78 -14.93
CA PRO A 137 23.21 -3.26 -16.11
C PRO A 137 23.59 -1.78 -15.98
N VAL A 138 22.68 -0.96 -15.44
CA VAL A 138 22.91 0.48 -15.24
C VAL A 138 24.02 0.70 -14.21
N LEU A 139 23.98 -0.04 -13.10
CA LEU A 139 25.03 0.02 -12.08
C LEU A 139 26.39 -0.50 -12.58
N ALA A 140 26.41 -1.43 -13.54
CA ALA A 140 27.65 -1.88 -14.16
C ALA A 140 28.24 -0.78 -15.07
N LEU A 141 27.40 -0.07 -15.82
CA LEU A 141 27.82 1.06 -16.66
C LEU A 141 28.38 2.21 -15.82
N ILE A 142 27.68 2.60 -14.75
CA ILE A 142 28.14 3.67 -13.84
C ILE A 142 29.52 3.31 -13.26
N ARG A 143 29.67 2.08 -12.76
CA ARG A 143 30.96 1.60 -12.22
C ARG A 143 32.08 1.52 -13.25
N HIS A 144 31.75 1.38 -14.53
CA HIS A 144 32.75 1.43 -15.60
C HIS A 144 33.22 2.87 -15.83
N GLN A 145 32.27 3.80 -15.95
CA GLN A 145 32.54 5.22 -16.14
C GLN A 145 33.36 5.80 -14.98
N GLU A 146 33.02 5.47 -13.73
CA GLU A 146 33.78 5.89 -12.54
C GLU A 146 35.25 5.44 -12.62
N ARG A 147 35.51 4.18 -13.03
CA ARG A 147 36.88 3.68 -13.15
C ARG A 147 37.67 4.33 -14.28
N GLU A 148 37.03 4.60 -15.41
CA GLU A 148 37.67 5.31 -16.53
C GLU A 148 38.04 6.73 -16.13
N GLN A 149 37.19 7.38 -15.34
CA GLN A 149 37.40 8.73 -14.83
C GLN A 149 38.53 8.76 -13.80
N ASP A 150 38.52 7.84 -12.83
CA ASP A 150 39.62 7.68 -11.85
C ASP A 150 40.97 7.42 -12.53
N ALA A 151 40.98 6.60 -13.60
CA ALA A 151 42.20 6.30 -14.36
C ALA A 151 42.70 7.53 -15.15
N ALA A 152 41.80 8.33 -15.72
CA ALA A 152 42.15 9.57 -16.39
C ALA A 152 42.70 10.62 -15.43
N ASP A 153 42.08 10.77 -14.25
CA ASP A 153 42.51 11.72 -13.21
C ASP A 153 43.86 11.32 -12.61
N ALA A 154 44.11 10.02 -12.41
CA ALA A 154 45.41 9.51 -11.98
C ALA A 154 46.50 9.72 -13.05
N GLY A 155 46.16 9.54 -14.33
CA GLY A 155 47.07 9.78 -15.45
C GLY A 155 47.44 11.26 -15.63
N GLN A 156 46.49 12.18 -15.42
CA GLN A 156 46.76 13.62 -15.43
C GLN A 156 47.55 14.07 -14.20
N SER A 157 47.26 13.55 -13.01
CA SER A 157 48.01 13.84 -11.78
C SER A 157 49.46 13.34 -11.81
N ALA A 158 49.77 12.37 -12.68
CA ALA A 158 51.14 11.88 -12.89
C ALA A 158 51.96 12.69 -13.91
N LEU A 159 51.33 13.65 -14.61
CA LEU A 159 51.96 14.50 -15.63
C LEU A 159 52.25 15.93 -15.12
N PHE A 160 51.88 16.24 -13.88
CA PHE A 160 52.22 17.47 -13.14
C PHE A 160 53.13 17.14 -11.95
#